data_AF-A0ABD6HFK7-F1
#
_entry.id   AF-A0ABD6HFK7-F1
#
_cell.length_a   1.000
_cell.length_b   1.000
_cell.length_c   1.000
_cell.angle_alpha   90.00
_cell.angle_beta   90.00
_cell.angle_gamma   90.00
#
_symmetry.space_group_name_H-M   'P 1'
#
loop_
_entity.id
_entity.type
_entity.pdbx_description
1 polymer ?
#
loop_
_entity_poly.entity_id
_entity_poly.type
_entity_poly.pdbx_seq_one_letter_code
_entity_poly.pdbx_strand_id
1 'polypeptide(L)'
;MALVALAATASGCSTNAETPPVVKTVYVERDVPAAAKLPCDPPVPLPDRRLSEPESASYWGKDRTALRACEARRAAAVSGGTHAQ
;
A
#
# COMPACT_ATOMS: atom_id res chain seq x y z
N MET A 1 44.22 -49.39 34.88
CA MET A 1 43.50 -48.36 35.66
C MET A 1 43.81 -47.01 35.02
N ALA A 2 42.94 -46.52 34.12
CA ALA A 2 42.83 -45.10 33.73
C ALA A 2 41.68 -44.96 32.71
N LEU A 3 40.50 -44.60 33.21
CA LEU A 3 39.31 -44.18 32.47
C LEU A 3 39.13 -42.69 32.78
N VAL A 4 39.32 -41.78 31.82
CA VAL A 4 38.78 -40.41 31.87
C VAL A 4 38.65 -39.91 30.43
N ALA A 5 37.51 -40.08 29.77
CA ALA A 5 36.31 -39.23 29.73
C ALA A 5 36.41 -38.13 28.65
N LEU A 6 35.77 -38.39 27.50
CA LEU A 6 35.46 -37.39 26.47
C LEU A 6 34.48 -36.37 27.05
N ALA A 7 34.92 -35.13 27.25
CA ALA A 7 34.03 -34.02 27.52
C ALA A 7 33.35 -33.61 26.21
N ALA A 8 32.11 -34.05 26.00
CA ALA A 8 31.24 -33.51 24.97
C ALA A 8 30.88 -32.08 25.35
N THR A 9 31.50 -31.08 24.70
CA THR A 9 31.06 -29.70 24.76
C THR A 9 29.74 -29.61 24.00
N ALA A 10 28.64 -29.84 24.71
CA ALA A 10 27.32 -29.49 24.24
C ALA A 10 27.23 -27.96 24.19
N SER A 11 27.65 -27.36 23.07
CA SER A 11 27.22 -26.01 22.70
C SER A 11 25.76 -26.08 22.27
N GLY A 12 24.87 -26.35 23.23
CA GLY A 12 23.45 -26.19 23.03
C GLY A 12 23.15 -24.71 22.93
N CYS A 13 22.56 -24.26 21.82
CA CYS A 13 21.87 -22.99 21.78
C CYS A 13 20.76 -23.06 22.84
N SER A 14 21.04 -22.57 24.05
CA SER A 14 20.03 -22.41 25.08
C SER A 14 19.08 -21.32 24.59
N THR A 15 18.02 -21.71 23.90
CA THR A 15 16.84 -20.86 23.78
C THR A 15 16.27 -20.77 25.19
N ASN A 16 16.58 -19.68 25.87
CA ASN A 16 16.06 -19.40 27.20
C ASN A 16 14.53 -19.39 27.07
N ALA A 17 13.88 -20.45 27.57
CA ALA A 17 12.46 -20.71 27.38
C ALA A 17 11.60 -19.97 28.42
N GLU A 18 12.14 -18.93 29.05
CA GLU A 18 11.48 -18.23 30.13
C GLU A 18 10.64 -17.08 29.56
N THR A 19 9.41 -17.46 29.19
CA THR A 19 8.30 -16.62 28.68
C THR A 19 8.24 -16.50 27.15
N PRO A 20 7.20 -17.06 26.48
CA PRO A 20 6.97 -16.82 25.07
C PRO A 20 6.68 -15.31 24.85
N PRO A 21 7.18 -14.71 23.75
CA PRO A 21 6.94 -13.29 23.49
C PRO A 21 5.45 -13.01 23.36
N VAL A 22 4.98 -11.96 24.03
CA VAL A 22 3.60 -11.48 23.88
C VAL A 22 3.48 -10.77 22.54
N VAL A 23 2.92 -11.46 21.54
CA VAL A 23 2.62 -10.87 20.23
C VAL A 23 1.45 -9.90 20.40
N LYS A 24 1.70 -8.60 20.17
CA LYS A 24 0.65 -7.57 20.12
C LYS A 24 0.48 -7.11 18.69
N THR A 25 -0.73 -7.26 18.16
CA THR A 25 -1.10 -6.61 16.90
C THR A 25 -1.41 -5.14 17.20
N VAL A 26 -0.82 -4.25 16.42
CA VAL A 26 -1.11 -2.81 16.46
C VAL A 26 -1.58 -2.38 15.09
N TYR A 27 -2.57 -1.49 15.08
CA TYR A 27 -2.95 -0.81 13.85
C TYR A 27 -1.95 0.31 13.59
N VAL A 28 -1.24 0.22 12.47
CA VAL A 28 -0.33 1.28 12.01
C VAL A 28 -1.05 2.03 10.90
N GLU A 29 -1.35 3.30 11.14
CA GLU A 29 -1.85 4.18 10.09
C GLU A 29 -0.70 4.48 9.13
N ARG A 30 -0.91 4.19 7.84
CA ARG A 30 0.09 4.45 6.80
C ARG A 30 -0.06 5.86 6.30
N ASP A 31 1.06 6.58 6.17
CA ASP A 31 1.02 7.86 5.48
C ASP A 31 0.65 7.66 4.00
N VAL A 32 -0.27 8.49 3.53
CA VAL A 32 -0.73 8.49 2.15
C VAL A 32 0.16 9.45 1.35
N PRO A 33 0.85 8.99 0.29
CA PRO A 33 1.78 9.84 -0.45
C PRO A 33 1.10 11.10 -0.99
N ALA A 34 1.82 12.22 -1.00
CA ALA A 34 1.31 13.51 -1.46
C ALA A 34 0.72 13.44 -2.89
N ALA A 35 1.31 12.62 -3.76
CA ALA A 35 0.77 12.35 -5.08
C ALA A 35 -0.68 11.85 -5.02
N ALA A 36 -1.04 10.91 -4.14
CA ALA A 36 -2.41 10.42 -4.04
C ALA A 36 -3.42 11.49 -3.58
N LYS A 37 -2.94 12.51 -2.86
CA LYS A 37 -3.76 13.62 -2.32
C LYS A 37 -4.06 14.71 -3.37
N LEU A 38 -3.35 14.73 -4.50
CA LEU A 38 -3.61 15.70 -5.56
C LEU A 38 -5.05 15.56 -6.09
N PRO A 39 -5.78 16.68 -6.28
CA PRO A 39 -7.13 16.64 -6.82
C PRO A 39 -7.15 16.04 -8.23
N CYS A 40 -8.30 15.47 -8.62
CA CYS A 40 -8.55 15.12 -10.01
C CYS A 40 -8.96 16.37 -10.80
N ASP A 41 -8.89 16.28 -12.12
CA ASP A 41 -9.39 17.34 -12.99
C ASP A 41 -10.89 17.58 -12.73
N PRO A 42 -11.33 18.85 -12.74
CA PRO A 42 -12.75 19.15 -12.63
C PRO A 42 -13.50 18.63 -13.86
N PRO A 43 -14.82 18.34 -13.73
CA PRO A 43 -15.64 17.99 -14.88
C PRO A 43 -15.60 19.06 -15.96
N VAL A 44 -15.71 18.63 -17.23
CA VAL A 44 -15.75 19.56 -18.36
C VAL A 44 -16.99 20.46 -18.23
N PRO A 45 -16.84 21.79 -18.34
CA PRO A 45 -17.98 22.70 -18.32
C PRO A 45 -18.88 22.44 -19.52
N LEU A 46 -20.18 22.28 -19.25
CA LEU A 46 -21.18 22.07 -20.27
C LEU A 46 -21.79 23.41 -20.70
N PRO A 47 -22.14 23.57 -21.99
CA PRO A 47 -22.85 24.75 -22.46
C PRO A 47 -24.27 24.79 -21.87
N ASP A 48 -24.79 26.00 -21.64
CA ASP A 48 -26.16 26.22 -21.15
C ASP A 48 -27.19 26.07 -22.27
N ARG A 49 -27.25 24.86 -22.83
CA ARG A 49 -28.22 24.42 -23.85
C ARG A 49 -28.36 22.92 -23.82
N ARG A 50 -29.36 22.40 -24.52
CA ARG A 50 -29.46 20.95 -24.77
C ARG A 50 -28.24 20.47 -25.56
N LEU A 51 -27.71 19.34 -25.12
CA LEU A 51 -26.68 18.60 -25.81
C LEU A 51 -27.34 17.62 -26.78
N SER A 52 -26.73 17.48 -27.95
CA SER A 52 -26.99 16.34 -28.82
C SER A 52 -26.40 15.07 -28.21
N GLU A 53 -26.84 13.91 -28.70
CA GLU A 53 -26.31 12.62 -28.27
C GLU A 53 -24.78 12.50 -28.48
N PRO A 54 -24.20 12.89 -29.64
CA PRO A 54 -22.76 12.84 -29.84
C PRO A 54 -21.97 13.75 -28.88
N GLU A 55 -22.51 14.94 -28.59
CA GLU A 55 -21.89 15.87 -27.62
C GLU A 55 -21.91 15.27 -26.22
N SER A 56 -23.03 14.69 -25.81
CA SER A 56 -23.18 14.03 -24.51
C SER A 56 -22.17 12.90 -24.34
N ALA A 57 -22.04 12.04 -25.36
CA ALA A 57 -21.05 10.95 -25.36
C ALA A 57 -19.61 11.48 -25.29
N SER A 58 -19.31 12.58 -25.99
CA SER A 58 -17.98 13.19 -26.00
C SER A 58 -17.60 13.78 -24.64
N TYR A 59 -18.46 14.60 -24.04
CA TYR A 59 -18.22 15.19 -22.72
C TYR A 59 -18.08 14.11 -21.64
N TRP A 60 -18.99 13.14 -21.64
CA TRP A 60 -18.90 12.01 -20.73
C TRP A 60 -17.62 11.20 -20.91
N GLY A 61 -17.22 10.92 -22.16
CA GLY A 61 -15.99 10.19 -22.46
C GLY A 61 -14.73 10.91 -21.95
N LYS A 62 -14.68 12.24 -22.07
CA LYS A 62 -13.58 13.06 -21.55
C LYS A 62 -13.47 12.95 -20.03
N ASP A 63 -14.57 13.20 -19.31
CA ASP A 63 -14.60 13.15 -17.85
C ASP A 63 -14.25 11.75 -17.33
N ARG A 64 -14.78 10.71 -17.97
CA ARG A 64 -14.48 9.31 -17.61
C ARG A 64 -13.02 8.97 -17.79
N THR A 65 -12.41 9.43 -18.88
CA THR A 65 -11.00 9.19 -19.15
C THR A 65 -10.12 9.89 -18.11
N ALA A 66 -10.41 11.17 -17.82
CA ALA A 66 -9.69 11.95 -16.81
C ALA A 66 -9.81 11.31 -15.41
N LEU A 67 -11.01 10.86 -15.02
CA LEU A 67 -11.22 10.18 -13.75
C LEU A 67 -10.44 8.86 -13.67
N ARG A 68 -10.43 8.05 -14.73
CA ARG A 68 -9.66 6.80 -14.76
C ARG A 68 -8.16 7.04 -14.63
N ALA A 69 -7.64 8.06 -15.31
CA ALA A 69 -6.23 8.44 -15.18
C ALA A 69 -5.89 8.92 -13.76
N CYS A 70 -6.76 9.73 -13.15
CA CYS A 70 -6.59 10.19 -11.76
C CYS A 70 -6.55 9.02 -10.77
N GLU A 71 -7.48 8.08 -10.90
CA GLU A 71 -7.54 6.91 -10.00
C GLU A 71 -6.38 5.94 -10.24
N ALA A 72 -5.90 5.79 -11.48
CA ALA A 72 -4.68 5.03 -11.77
C ALA A 72 -3.47 5.65 -11.07
N ARG A 73 -3.34 6.98 -11.11
CA ARG A 73 -2.29 7.72 -10.41
C ARG A 73 -2.38 7.54 -8.89
N ARG A 74 -3.58 7.62 -8.31
CA ARG A 74 -3.82 7.38 -6.86
C ARG A 74 -3.46 5.95 -6.46
N ALA A 75 -3.92 4.97 -7.22
CA ALA A 75 -3.62 3.57 -6.97
C ALA A 75 -2.10 3.29 -7.04
N ALA A 76 -1.42 3.83 -8.05
CA ALA A 76 0.04 3.70 -8.19
C ALA A 76 0.80 4.37 -7.03
N ALA A 77 0.34 5.53 -6.57
CA ALA A 77 0.95 6.21 -5.43
C ALA A 77 0.77 5.40 -4.13
N VAL A 78 -0.41 4.82 -3.90
CA VAL A 78 -0.67 4.01 -2.69
C VAL A 78 0.05 2.67 -2.74
N SER A 79 0.08 1.98 -3.89
CA SER A 79 0.77 0.70 -4.04
C SER A 79 2.29 0.82 -4.04
N GLY A 80 2.83 1.92 -4.57
CA GLY A 80 4.25 2.27 -4.54
C GLY A 80 4.71 2.95 -3.25
N GLY A 81 3.80 3.21 -2.30
CA GLY A 81 4.06 3.80 -0.99
C GLY A 81 4.90 2.86 -0.12
N THR A 82 6.21 2.94 -0.32
CA THR A 82 7.33 2.23 0.32
C THR A 82 6.99 1.50 1.62
N HIS A 83 6.92 0.16 1.52
CA HIS A 83 7.76 -0.67 2.38
C HIS A 83 9.19 -0.59 1.82
N ALA A 84 9.96 0.41 2.25
CA ALA A 84 11.39 0.44 2.08
C ALA A 84 12.00 0.51 3.48
N GLN A 85 11.89 -0.59 4.22
CA GLN A 85 12.70 -0.97 5.38
C GLN A 85 12.80 -2.48 5.38
#